data_AF-A0A519SDG9-F1
#
_entry.id   AF-A0A519SDG9-F1
#
_cell.length_a   1.000
_cell.length_b   1.000
_cell.length_c   1.000
_cell.angle_alpha   90.00
_cell.angle_beta   90.00
_cell.angle_gamma   90.00
#
_symmetry.space_group_name_H-M   'P 1'
#
loop_
_entity.id
_entity.type
_entity.pdbx_description
1 polymer ?
#
loop_
_entity_poly.entity_id
_entity_poly.type
_entity_poly.pdbx_seq_one_letter_code
_entity_poly.pdbx_strand_id
1 'polypeptide(L)'
;MKLLQKIRNNKSSIVLLGLTMTFLSCSDFIDVDKDTDNPTNAPLSLLLTNIEVGVNDVTDYQFFTGTILSVYTHQMTSREEYDQYGMRVNNISLLNEWNNIYLTLRNIETLIKQANESGDMIYVGIAQMQKAYLLSVAVDLWGDVPFSEATQLELGITSPKFDNQKEIYSAVLDLIDEAKANIGSDEGLQRPSNDDLFYGGNVSKWIRFANTFKLKLYNQTRLAPEFDQAGFDALVADNNFFQSMADDFQFVQTSNLSPTDERNKMFLESYNSTQFGSYVSPWFYEIMKGVNPKTLIAIG
;
A
#
# COMPACT_ATOMS: atom_id res chain seq x y z
N MET A 1 24.42 -72.67 27.53
CA MET A 1 25.18 -72.99 26.30
C MET A 1 24.34 -73.06 25.01
N LYS A 2 23.07 -73.54 25.04
CA LYS A 2 22.20 -73.68 23.85
C LYS A 2 21.72 -72.36 23.20
N LEU A 3 21.63 -71.25 23.96
CA LEU A 3 21.18 -69.95 23.44
C LEU A 3 22.19 -69.31 22.47
N LEU A 4 23.48 -69.36 22.82
CA LEU A 4 24.58 -68.76 22.04
C LEU A 4 24.77 -69.44 20.68
N GLN A 5 24.42 -70.73 20.58
CA GLN A 5 24.51 -71.49 19.33
C GLN A 5 23.37 -71.16 18.36
N LYS A 6 22.17 -70.85 18.88
CA LYS A 6 21.01 -70.42 18.09
C LYS A 6 21.21 -69.04 17.46
N ILE A 7 21.84 -68.12 18.20
CA ILE A 7 22.26 -66.80 17.69
C ILE A 7 23.32 -66.95 16.59
N ARG A 8 24.24 -67.92 16.73
CA ARG A 8 25.32 -68.15 15.75
C ARG A 8 24.83 -68.70 14.40
N ASN A 9 23.75 -69.50 14.40
CA ASN A 9 23.19 -70.09 13.19
C ASN A 9 22.18 -69.17 12.48
N ASN A 10 21.60 -68.19 13.16
CA ASN A 10 20.65 -67.23 12.60
C ASN A 10 21.28 -65.85 12.29
N LYS A 11 22.62 -65.75 12.27
CA LYS A 11 23.34 -64.50 12.00
C LYS A 11 22.92 -63.84 10.69
N SER A 12 22.74 -64.63 9.62
CA SER A 12 22.29 -64.09 8.33
C SER A 12 20.87 -63.54 8.38
N SER A 13 19.96 -64.15 9.16
CA SER A 13 18.59 -63.65 9.33
C SER A 13 18.51 -62.42 10.23
N ILE A 14 19.40 -62.29 11.22
CA ILE A 14 19.48 -61.11 12.10
C ILE A 14 20.11 -59.91 11.36
N VAL A 15 21.14 -60.18 10.54
CA VAL A 15 21.74 -59.15 9.66
C VAL A 15 20.74 -58.70 8.60
N LEU A 16 19.97 -59.63 8.02
CA LEU A 16 18.92 -59.28 7.05
C LEU A 16 17.80 -58.45 7.68
N LEU A 17 17.38 -58.77 8.91
CA LEU A 17 16.36 -58.00 9.65
C LEU A 17 16.84 -56.58 9.99
N GLY A 18 18.12 -56.44 10.37
CA GLY A 18 18.77 -55.15 10.60
C GLY A 18 18.95 -54.32 9.32
N LEU A 19 19.24 -54.98 8.19
CA LEU A 19 19.37 -54.33 6.88
C LEU A 19 18.01 -53.91 6.29
N THR A 20 16.93 -54.64 6.59
CA THR A 20 15.57 -54.20 6.20
C THR A 20 15.07 -53.02 7.04
N MET A 21 15.53 -52.85 8.28
CA MET A 21 15.20 -51.67 9.09
C MET A 21 15.87 -50.39 8.58
N THR A 22 17.00 -50.48 7.85
CA THR A 22 17.64 -49.29 7.27
C THR A 22 16.92 -48.76 6.02
N PHE A 23 16.00 -49.53 5.42
CA PHE A 23 15.18 -49.08 4.28
C PHE A 23 13.80 -48.51 4.70
N LEU A 24 13.46 -48.53 6.00
CA LEU A 24 12.29 -47.84 6.55
C LEU A 24 12.64 -46.44 7.09
N SER A 25 13.75 -45.86 6.61
CA SER A 25 14.02 -44.44 6.78
C SER A 25 12.99 -43.66 5.95
N CYS A 26 11.89 -43.28 6.60
CA CYS A 26 10.91 -42.35 6.07
C CYS A 26 11.62 -41.02 5.78
N SER A 27 12.00 -40.77 4.52
CA SER A 27 12.62 -39.51 4.09
C SER A 27 11.67 -38.32 4.15
N ASP A 28 10.37 -38.59 4.26
CA ASP A 28 9.31 -37.58 4.07
C ASP A 28 8.66 -37.14 5.40
N PHE A 29 9.16 -37.58 6.56
CA PHE A 29 8.55 -37.26 7.86
C PHE A 29 9.22 -36.09 8.61
N ILE A 30 10.29 -35.50 8.07
CA ILE A 30 11.00 -34.38 8.73
C ILE A 30 11.29 -33.28 7.70
N ASP A 31 10.28 -32.82 6.97
CA ASP A 31 10.30 -31.49 6.36
C ASP A 31 9.65 -30.52 7.35
N VAL A 32 10.28 -30.34 8.52
CA VAL A 32 9.83 -29.46 9.61
C VAL A 32 10.24 -28.00 9.35
N ASP A 33 11.04 -27.77 8.31
CA ASP A 33 11.48 -26.42 7.89
C ASP A 33 10.50 -25.78 6.89
N LYS A 34 9.50 -26.53 6.41
CA LYS A 34 8.41 -25.96 5.63
C LYS A 34 7.38 -25.38 6.58
N ASP A 35 7.54 -24.09 6.87
CA ASP A 35 6.59 -23.30 7.64
C ASP A 35 5.19 -23.39 7.01
N THR A 36 4.35 -24.27 7.53
CA THR A 36 2.95 -24.47 7.09
C THR A 36 2.04 -23.29 7.45
N ASP A 37 2.48 -22.42 8.36
CA ASP A 37 1.69 -21.28 8.83
C ASP A 37 1.94 -20.03 7.97
N ASN A 38 3.02 -20.00 7.18
CA ASN A 38 3.33 -18.94 6.21
C ASN A 38 3.33 -19.48 4.77
N PRO A 39 2.26 -19.27 3.98
CA PRO A 39 2.24 -19.72 2.59
C PRO A 39 3.39 -19.09 1.81
N THR A 40 4.16 -19.90 1.08
CA THR A 40 5.34 -19.46 0.34
C THR A 40 4.99 -18.50 -0.82
N ASN A 41 3.75 -18.58 -1.32
CA ASN A 41 3.18 -17.66 -2.32
C ASN A 41 1.73 -17.34 -1.93
N ALA A 42 1.43 -16.07 -1.69
CA ALA A 42 0.07 -15.60 -1.45
C ALA A 42 -0.69 -15.45 -2.79
N PRO A 43 -1.98 -15.85 -2.88
CA PRO A 43 -2.82 -15.57 -4.04
C PRO A 43 -2.89 -14.08 -4.38
N LEU A 44 -3.02 -13.74 -5.68
CA LEU A 44 -3.10 -12.35 -6.16
C LEU A 44 -4.22 -11.56 -5.46
N SER A 45 -5.38 -12.18 -5.26
CA SER A 45 -6.50 -11.55 -4.56
C SER A 45 -6.19 -11.17 -3.11
N LEU A 46 -5.52 -12.06 -2.36
CA LEU A 46 -5.12 -11.77 -0.98
C LEU A 46 -4.01 -10.72 -0.90
N LEU A 47 -3.08 -10.73 -1.87
CA LEU A 47 -2.06 -9.69 -2.01
C LEU A 47 -2.70 -8.34 -2.29
N LEU A 48 -3.61 -8.27 -3.27
CA LEU A 48 -4.31 -7.03 -3.62
C LEU A 48 -5.04 -6.47 -2.40
N THR A 49 -5.92 -7.26 -1.78
CA THR A 49 -6.66 -6.84 -0.58
C THR A 49 -5.74 -6.31 0.52
N ASN A 50 -4.61 -6.99 0.77
CA ASN A 50 -3.65 -6.54 1.79
C ASN A 50 -2.96 -5.22 1.41
N ILE A 51 -2.60 -5.04 0.14
CA ILE A 51 -2.03 -3.79 -0.35
C ILE A 51 -3.02 -2.65 -0.17
N GLU A 52 -4.29 -2.85 -0.52
CA GLU A 52 -5.30 -1.78 -0.46
C GLU A 52 -5.56 -1.32 0.98
N VAL A 53 -5.52 -2.25 1.94
CA VAL A 53 -5.54 -1.94 3.37
C VAL A 53 -4.31 -1.09 3.76
N GLY A 54 -3.11 -1.49 3.32
CA GLY A 54 -1.89 -0.72 3.56
C GLY A 54 -1.93 0.69 2.95
N VAL A 55 -2.50 0.83 1.74
CA VAL A 55 -2.72 2.11 1.07
C VAL A 55 -3.70 2.99 1.85
N ASN A 56 -4.81 2.43 2.35
CA ASN A 56 -5.74 3.15 3.22
C ASN A 56 -5.05 3.65 4.49
N ASP A 57 -4.25 2.79 5.12
CA ASP A 57 -3.58 3.10 6.38
C ASP A 57 -2.63 4.31 6.25
N VAL A 58 -1.99 4.52 5.09
CA VAL A 58 -1.13 5.70 4.88
C VAL A 58 -1.88 7.01 5.11
N THR A 59 -3.17 7.07 4.77
CA THR A 59 -4.01 8.27 4.95
C THR A 59 -4.95 8.23 6.15
N ASP A 60 -4.83 7.21 7.00
CA ASP A 60 -5.74 7.03 8.13
C ASP A 60 -5.45 8.02 9.27
N TYR A 61 -6.46 8.30 10.10
CA TYR A 61 -6.47 9.28 11.18
C TYR A 61 -5.54 8.91 12.37
N GLN A 62 -4.69 7.90 12.23
CA GLN A 62 -3.63 7.58 13.20
C GLN A 62 -2.23 7.95 12.70
N PHE A 63 -2.11 8.31 11.42
CA PHE A 63 -0.86 8.64 10.75
C PHE A 63 -0.71 10.16 10.60
N PHE A 64 0.47 10.56 10.13
CA PHE A 64 0.84 11.97 10.08
C PHE A 64 -0.04 12.74 9.08
N THR A 65 -0.27 12.20 7.89
CA THR A 65 -1.15 12.84 6.88
C THR A 65 -2.61 12.95 7.32
N GLY A 66 -3.17 11.91 7.94
CA GLY A 66 -4.58 11.88 8.34
C GLY A 66 -4.93 12.80 9.52
N THR A 67 -3.98 13.05 10.43
CA THR A 67 -4.25 13.79 11.67
C THR A 67 -3.35 14.98 11.88
N ILE A 68 -2.02 14.80 11.86
CA ILE A 68 -1.08 15.87 12.21
C ILE A 68 -1.07 16.97 11.13
N LEU A 69 -1.13 16.59 9.86
CA LEU A 69 -1.13 17.54 8.74
C LEU A 69 -2.38 18.45 8.75
N SER A 70 -3.51 17.97 9.29
CA SER A 70 -4.72 18.78 9.48
C SER A 70 -4.50 19.96 10.44
N VAL A 71 -3.54 19.86 11.35
CA VAL A 71 -3.12 20.94 12.25
C VAL A 71 -2.29 21.98 11.49
N TYR A 72 -1.34 21.54 10.66
CA TYR A 72 -0.52 22.44 9.84
C TYR A 72 -1.29 23.16 8.74
N THR A 73 -2.39 22.58 8.28
CA THR A 73 -3.34 23.22 7.35
C THR A 73 -4.43 24.01 8.07
N HIS A 74 -4.35 24.12 9.41
CA HIS A 74 -5.29 24.83 10.27
C HIS A 74 -6.76 24.40 10.12
N GLN A 75 -7.03 23.17 9.67
CA GLN A 75 -8.37 22.56 9.70
C GLN A 75 -8.73 22.16 11.12
N MET A 76 -7.76 21.58 11.83
CA MET A 76 -7.85 21.15 13.21
C MET A 76 -6.83 21.90 14.09
N THR A 77 -7.03 21.87 15.41
CA THR A 77 -6.04 22.20 16.44
C THR A 77 -5.90 20.98 17.35
N SER A 78 -4.69 20.76 17.87
CA SER A 78 -4.39 19.65 18.77
C SER A 78 -3.78 20.19 20.07
N ARG A 79 -4.03 19.50 21.18
CA ARG A 79 -3.42 19.83 22.49
C ARG A 79 -1.94 19.47 22.60
N GLU A 80 -1.36 18.86 21.57
CA GLU A 80 0.03 18.37 21.54
C GLU A 80 1.01 19.35 20.89
N GLU A 81 2.28 18.96 20.80
CA GLU A 81 3.39 19.77 20.24
C GLU A 81 3.16 20.22 18.78
N TYR A 82 2.20 19.61 18.06
CA TYR A 82 1.92 19.89 16.65
C TYR A 82 1.47 21.34 16.40
N ASP A 83 0.64 21.91 17.29
CA ASP A 83 0.12 23.29 17.15
C ASP A 83 1.20 24.36 17.47
N GLN A 84 2.36 23.92 17.95
CA GLN A 84 3.54 24.75 18.19
C GLN A 84 4.60 24.59 17.09
N TYR A 85 4.28 23.90 16.00
CA TYR A 85 5.24 23.53 14.95
C TYR A 85 6.45 22.76 15.50
N GLY A 86 6.25 22.00 16.59
CA GLY A 86 7.31 21.30 17.32
C GLY A 86 7.68 19.93 16.75
N MET A 87 7.34 19.61 15.50
CA MET A 87 7.58 18.27 14.95
C MET A 87 9.07 17.94 14.92
N ARG A 88 9.39 16.72 15.34
CA ARG A 88 10.74 16.16 15.38
C ARG A 88 10.89 15.04 14.37
N VAL A 89 12.12 14.83 13.92
CA VAL A 89 12.48 13.73 12.99
C VAL A 89 12.11 12.35 13.54
N ASN A 90 12.09 12.18 14.88
CA ASN A 90 11.72 10.93 15.53
C ASN A 90 10.24 10.84 15.92
N ASN A 91 9.36 11.65 15.32
CA ASN A 91 7.92 11.54 15.55
C ASN A 91 7.42 10.16 15.10
N ILE A 92 6.73 9.46 15.99
CA ILE A 92 6.33 8.06 15.75
C ILE A 92 5.31 7.93 14.61
N SER A 93 4.37 8.86 14.46
CA SER A 93 3.38 8.82 13.39
C SER A 93 4.03 9.00 12.02
N LEU A 94 4.99 9.91 11.90
CA LEU A 94 5.75 10.11 10.67
C LEU A 94 6.62 8.89 10.32
N LEU A 95 7.27 8.27 11.31
CA LEU A 95 8.07 7.05 11.12
C LEU A 95 7.19 5.84 10.74
N ASN A 96 6.00 5.73 11.33
CA ASN A 96 5.06 4.67 11.00
C ASN A 96 4.54 4.83 9.57
N GLU A 97 4.29 6.05 9.11
CA GLU A 97 3.85 6.32 7.75
C GLU A 97 4.92 5.94 6.72
N TRP A 98 6.18 6.31 6.98
CA TRP A 98 7.32 5.84 6.19
C TRP A 98 7.37 4.32 6.09
N ASN A 99 7.32 3.63 7.24
CA ASN A 99 7.39 2.17 7.28
C ASN A 99 6.22 1.53 6.53
N ASN A 100 5.01 2.06 6.69
CA ASN A 100 3.83 1.55 6.02
C ASN A 100 3.94 1.67 4.49
N ILE A 101 4.39 2.83 3.99
CA ILE A 101 4.62 3.02 2.56
C ILE A 101 5.59 1.98 2.01
N TYR A 102 6.77 1.80 2.62
CA TYR A 102 7.78 0.87 2.08
C TYR A 102 7.42 -0.61 2.26
N LEU A 103 6.71 -0.97 3.33
CA LEU A 103 6.18 -2.32 3.49
C LEU A 103 5.12 -2.63 2.44
N THR A 104 4.24 -1.67 2.16
CA THR A 104 3.19 -1.80 1.14
C THR A 104 3.79 -1.80 -0.28
N LEU A 105 4.78 -0.96 -0.57
CA LEU A 105 5.51 -0.97 -1.84
C LEU A 105 6.15 -2.34 -2.13
N ARG A 106 6.72 -3.00 -1.13
CA ARG A 106 7.25 -4.36 -1.30
C ARG A 106 6.17 -5.37 -1.69
N ASN A 107 4.99 -5.27 -1.07
CA ASN A 107 3.86 -6.15 -1.42
C ASN A 107 3.35 -5.84 -2.84
N ILE A 108 3.33 -4.56 -3.24
CA ILE A 108 3.01 -4.12 -4.61
C ILE A 108 3.98 -4.73 -5.62
N GLU A 109 5.29 -4.65 -5.41
CA GLU A 109 6.26 -5.28 -6.33
C GLU A 109 6.05 -6.79 -6.44
N THR A 110 5.70 -7.43 -5.31
CA THR A 110 5.38 -8.87 -5.29
C THR A 110 4.14 -9.17 -6.14
N LEU A 111 3.08 -8.38 -6.00
CA LEU A 111 1.86 -8.53 -6.80
C LEU A 111 2.13 -8.27 -8.29
N ILE A 112 2.85 -7.20 -8.63
CA ILE A 112 3.24 -6.87 -10.02
C ILE A 112 4.03 -8.03 -10.63
N LYS A 113 5.02 -8.57 -9.92
CA LYS A 113 5.83 -9.70 -10.39
C LYS A 113 4.97 -10.92 -10.68
N GLN A 114 4.17 -11.36 -9.69
CA GLN A 114 3.35 -12.57 -9.83
C GLN A 114 2.26 -12.42 -10.91
N ALA A 115 1.60 -11.26 -10.98
CA ALA A 115 0.56 -11.00 -11.97
C ALA A 115 1.13 -10.89 -13.39
N ASN A 116 2.35 -10.38 -13.57
CA ASN A 116 3.03 -10.44 -14.86
C ASN A 116 3.37 -11.88 -15.27
N GLU A 117 3.80 -12.73 -14.34
CA GLU A 117 4.09 -14.15 -14.61
C GLU A 117 2.83 -14.94 -15.02
N SER A 118 1.67 -14.60 -14.46
CA SER A 118 0.38 -15.22 -14.82
C SER A 118 -0.35 -14.54 -15.98
N GLY A 119 0.10 -13.35 -16.41
CA GLY A 119 -0.55 -12.54 -17.45
C GLY A 119 -1.81 -11.79 -16.99
N ASP A 120 -2.03 -11.66 -15.68
CA ASP A 120 -3.20 -11.01 -15.08
C ASP A 120 -3.03 -9.47 -15.04
N MET A 121 -3.03 -8.84 -16.21
CA MET A 121 -2.62 -7.44 -16.39
C MET A 121 -3.49 -6.42 -15.64
N ILE A 122 -4.76 -6.73 -15.35
CA ILE A 122 -5.59 -5.83 -14.54
C ILE A 122 -5.04 -5.72 -13.11
N TYR A 123 -4.55 -6.82 -12.51
CA TYR A 123 -3.89 -6.76 -11.20
C TYR A 123 -2.60 -5.96 -11.28
N VAL A 124 -1.81 -6.13 -12.36
CA VAL A 124 -0.58 -5.34 -12.59
C VAL A 124 -0.92 -3.85 -12.60
N GLY A 125 -1.95 -3.46 -13.36
CA GLY A 125 -2.32 -2.06 -13.50
C GLY A 125 -2.89 -1.46 -12.21
N ILE A 126 -3.71 -2.18 -11.45
CA ILE A 126 -4.18 -1.70 -10.14
C ILE A 126 -3.00 -1.51 -9.17
N ALA A 127 -2.09 -2.48 -9.13
CA ALA A 127 -0.90 -2.42 -8.28
C ALA A 127 0.03 -1.24 -8.66
N GLN A 128 0.23 -0.99 -9.96
CA GLN A 128 0.96 0.17 -10.46
C GLN A 128 0.27 1.50 -10.09
N MET A 129 -1.06 1.56 -10.15
CA MET A 129 -1.81 2.75 -9.72
C MET A 129 -1.60 3.03 -8.23
N GLN A 130 -1.66 2.00 -7.40
CA GLN A 130 -1.40 2.11 -5.95
C GLN A 130 0.06 2.48 -5.67
N LYS A 131 1.01 1.95 -6.44
CA LYS A 131 2.42 2.36 -6.39
C LYS A 131 2.56 3.86 -6.66
N ALA A 132 1.95 4.34 -7.73
CA ALA A 132 1.98 5.75 -8.11
C ALA A 132 1.37 6.64 -7.01
N TYR A 133 0.26 6.21 -6.42
CA TYR A 133 -0.37 6.91 -5.30
C TYR A 133 0.58 7.02 -4.09
N LEU A 134 1.13 5.90 -3.62
CA LEU A 134 2.03 5.88 -2.46
C LEU A 134 3.31 6.70 -2.68
N LEU A 135 3.89 6.63 -3.89
CA LEU A 135 5.07 7.43 -4.23
C LEU A 135 4.74 8.93 -4.28
N SER A 136 3.54 9.31 -4.75
CA SER A 136 3.10 10.71 -4.70
C SER A 136 2.99 11.22 -3.27
N VAL A 137 2.49 10.39 -2.35
CA VAL A 137 2.39 10.75 -0.93
C VAL A 137 3.79 10.86 -0.32
N ALA A 138 4.69 9.91 -0.63
CA ALA A 138 6.04 9.93 -0.10
C ALA A 138 6.84 11.17 -0.55
N VAL A 139 6.79 11.49 -1.84
CA VAL A 139 7.50 12.65 -2.38
C VAL A 139 6.90 13.97 -1.86
N ASP A 140 5.58 14.04 -1.66
CA ASP A 140 4.91 15.23 -1.11
C ASP A 140 5.28 15.47 0.37
N LEU A 141 5.56 14.40 1.13
CA LEU A 141 5.93 14.49 2.55
C LEU A 141 7.43 14.73 2.78
N TRP A 142 8.29 14.06 2.03
CA TRP A 142 9.73 14.03 2.30
C TRP A 142 10.61 14.60 1.19
N GLY A 143 10.06 14.85 0.00
CA GLY A 143 10.83 15.24 -1.18
C GLY A 143 11.60 14.05 -1.75
N ASP A 144 12.92 14.13 -1.78
CA ASP A 144 13.77 13.03 -2.27
C ASP A 144 13.60 11.79 -1.37
N VAL A 145 13.28 10.63 -1.96
CA VAL A 145 13.05 9.37 -1.24
C VAL A 145 13.56 8.17 -2.05
N PRO A 146 13.87 7.02 -1.43
CA PRO A 146 14.19 5.81 -2.16
C PRO A 146 13.09 5.33 -3.11
N PHE A 147 13.42 5.20 -4.39
CA PHE A 147 12.48 4.71 -5.39
C PHE A 147 13.10 3.67 -6.34
N SER A 148 14.08 4.05 -7.17
CA SER A 148 14.60 3.20 -8.24
C SER A 148 15.35 1.97 -7.72
N GLU A 149 15.88 2.06 -6.51
CA GLU A 149 16.60 0.98 -5.81
C GLU A 149 15.79 0.42 -4.61
N ALA A 150 14.61 0.98 -4.35
CA ALA A 150 13.77 0.52 -3.25
C ALA A 150 13.31 -0.92 -3.51
N THR A 151 13.10 -1.68 -2.44
CA THR A 151 12.61 -3.08 -2.48
C THR A 151 13.53 -4.10 -3.19
N GLN A 152 14.75 -3.73 -3.59
CA GLN A 152 15.69 -4.60 -4.32
C GLN A 152 16.63 -5.41 -3.42
N LEU A 153 16.15 -5.85 -2.26
CA LEU A 153 16.95 -6.65 -1.32
C LEU A 153 17.38 -7.98 -1.94
N GLU A 154 16.53 -8.60 -2.75
CA GLU A 154 16.86 -9.83 -3.50
C GLU A 154 18.02 -9.65 -4.49
N LEU A 155 18.25 -8.41 -4.95
CA LEU A 155 19.36 -8.03 -5.81
C LEU A 155 20.61 -7.59 -5.02
N GLY A 156 20.56 -7.67 -3.68
CA GLY A 156 21.66 -7.33 -2.78
C GLY A 156 21.73 -5.86 -2.38
N ILE A 157 20.73 -5.03 -2.74
CA ILE A 157 20.69 -3.63 -2.31
C ILE A 157 20.11 -3.53 -0.91
N THR A 158 20.97 -3.22 0.07
CA THR A 158 20.59 -3.08 1.48
C THR A 158 20.43 -1.63 1.93
N SER A 159 20.99 -0.68 1.18
CA SER A 159 20.90 0.77 1.43
C SER A 159 20.53 1.49 0.14
N PRO A 160 19.24 1.50 -0.24
CA PRO A 160 18.77 2.18 -1.45
C PRO A 160 19.14 3.67 -1.46
N LYS A 161 19.56 4.18 -2.62
CA LYS A 161 19.74 5.63 -2.80
C LYS A 161 18.41 6.38 -2.71
N PHE A 162 18.51 7.67 -2.43
CA PHE A 162 17.38 8.60 -2.51
C PHE A 162 17.34 9.16 -3.92
N ASP A 163 16.20 9.00 -4.59
CA ASP A 163 15.96 9.54 -5.93
C ASP A 163 15.41 10.96 -5.81
N ASN A 164 15.71 11.79 -6.81
CA ASN A 164 15.28 13.17 -6.76
C ASN A 164 13.76 13.28 -6.95
N GLN A 165 13.11 14.18 -6.21
CA GLN A 165 11.66 14.39 -6.26
C GLN A 165 11.13 14.61 -7.69
N LYS A 166 11.91 15.26 -8.57
CA LYS A 166 11.55 15.50 -9.96
C LYS A 166 11.48 14.20 -10.76
N GLU A 167 12.46 13.32 -10.58
CA GLU A 167 12.52 12.03 -11.26
C GLU A 167 11.40 11.12 -10.77
N ILE A 168 11.11 11.15 -9.47
CA ILE A 168 9.99 10.41 -8.87
C ILE A 168 8.65 10.92 -9.45
N TYR A 169 8.42 12.22 -9.52
CA TYR A 169 7.19 12.77 -10.09
C TYR A 169 6.99 12.40 -11.55
N SER A 170 8.06 12.42 -12.36
CA SER A 170 8.01 11.94 -13.74
C SER A 170 7.62 10.47 -13.79
N ALA A 171 8.28 9.62 -12.99
CA ALA A 171 8.00 8.20 -12.94
C ALA A 171 6.58 7.89 -12.43
N VAL A 172 6.04 8.70 -11.52
CA VAL A 172 4.65 8.58 -11.05
C VAL A 172 3.66 8.84 -12.19
N LEU A 173 3.89 9.87 -13.01
CA LEU A 173 3.03 10.16 -14.17
C LEU A 173 3.09 9.03 -15.22
N ASP A 174 4.27 8.47 -15.46
CA ASP A 174 4.46 7.33 -16.35
C ASP A 174 3.78 6.06 -15.80
N LEU A 175 3.93 5.78 -14.51
CA LEU A 175 3.26 4.66 -13.83
C LEU A 175 1.74 4.77 -13.93
N ILE A 176 1.16 5.97 -13.87
CA ILE A 176 -0.28 6.17 -14.03
C ILE A 176 -0.73 5.81 -15.45
N ASP A 177 0.06 6.15 -16.47
CA ASP A 177 -0.26 5.80 -17.86
C ASP A 177 -0.12 4.30 -18.12
N GLU A 178 0.94 3.67 -17.61
CA GLU A 178 1.13 2.22 -17.66
C GLU A 178 -0.01 1.48 -16.95
N ALA A 179 -0.35 1.93 -15.74
CA ALA A 179 -1.46 1.39 -14.97
C ALA A 179 -2.77 1.49 -15.74
N LYS A 180 -3.07 2.67 -16.31
CA LYS A 180 -4.27 2.89 -17.11
C LYS A 180 -4.33 1.95 -18.32
N ALA A 181 -3.21 1.76 -19.01
CA ALA A 181 -3.12 0.83 -20.14
C ALA A 181 -3.35 -0.63 -19.72
N ASN A 182 -2.71 -1.07 -18.63
CA ASN A 182 -2.82 -2.44 -18.12
C ASN A 182 -4.23 -2.75 -17.58
N ILE A 183 -4.85 -1.81 -16.86
CA ILE A 183 -6.24 -1.91 -16.41
C ILE A 183 -7.22 -1.99 -17.60
N GLY A 184 -6.94 -1.26 -18.68
CA GLY A 184 -7.75 -1.23 -19.90
C GLY A 184 -7.48 -2.35 -20.90
N SER A 185 -6.46 -3.20 -20.67
CA SER A 185 -6.02 -4.24 -21.61
C SER A 185 -7.02 -5.38 -21.79
N ASP A 186 -7.86 -5.63 -20.79
CA ASP A 186 -8.74 -6.81 -20.71
C ASP A 186 -7.96 -8.15 -20.76
N GLU A 187 -6.67 -8.14 -20.39
CA GLU A 187 -5.81 -9.33 -20.35
C GLU A 187 -5.80 -9.99 -18.95
N GLY A 188 -5.72 -11.32 -18.93
CA GLY A 188 -5.66 -12.12 -17.70
C GLY A 188 -6.71 -13.23 -17.60
N LEU A 189 -6.37 -14.27 -16.82
CA LEU A 189 -7.26 -15.37 -16.48
C LEU A 189 -8.11 -15.05 -15.24
N GLN A 190 -7.54 -14.29 -14.30
CA GLN A 190 -8.18 -13.85 -13.08
C GLN A 190 -8.61 -12.38 -13.22
N ARG A 191 -9.73 -12.04 -12.57
CA ARG A 191 -10.24 -10.67 -12.54
C ARG A 191 -10.44 -10.23 -11.10
N PRO A 192 -9.94 -9.04 -10.73
CA PRO A 192 -10.29 -8.43 -9.45
C PRO A 192 -11.81 -8.30 -9.35
N SER A 193 -12.32 -8.51 -8.15
CA SER A 193 -13.73 -8.43 -7.79
C SER A 193 -13.83 -7.90 -6.37
N ASN A 194 -14.35 -8.68 -5.42
CA ASN A 194 -14.46 -8.29 -4.01
C ASN A 194 -13.10 -8.14 -3.30
N ASP A 195 -12.03 -8.59 -3.93
CA ASP A 195 -10.64 -8.46 -3.49
C ASP A 195 -10.01 -7.10 -3.84
N ASP A 196 -10.68 -6.30 -4.69
CA ASP A 196 -10.49 -4.86 -4.86
C ASP A 196 -11.52 -4.13 -3.99
N LEU A 197 -11.04 -3.56 -2.89
CA LEU A 197 -11.79 -2.85 -1.87
C LEU A 197 -12.14 -1.40 -2.27
N PHE A 198 -11.47 -0.81 -3.26
CA PHE A 198 -11.78 0.54 -3.74
C PHE A 198 -12.93 0.54 -4.75
N TYR A 199 -12.86 -0.32 -5.76
CA TYR A 199 -13.80 -0.30 -6.89
C TYR A 199 -14.42 -1.65 -7.25
N GLY A 200 -14.11 -2.72 -6.53
CA GLY A 200 -14.74 -4.02 -6.76
C GLY A 200 -14.40 -4.62 -8.14
N GLY A 201 -13.23 -4.29 -8.69
CA GLY A 201 -12.80 -4.67 -10.04
C GLY A 201 -13.37 -3.79 -11.15
N ASN A 202 -14.02 -2.67 -10.83
CA ASN A 202 -14.61 -1.79 -11.83
C ASN A 202 -13.53 -1.00 -12.60
N VAL A 203 -13.13 -1.55 -13.76
CA VAL A 203 -12.19 -0.96 -14.70
C VAL A 203 -12.52 0.49 -15.04
N SER A 204 -13.78 0.82 -15.33
CA SER A 204 -14.15 2.19 -15.72
C SER A 204 -13.89 3.20 -14.60
N LYS A 205 -14.13 2.83 -13.34
CA LYS A 205 -13.81 3.70 -12.19
C LYS A 205 -12.31 3.86 -11.99
N TRP A 206 -11.54 2.79 -12.13
CA TRP A 206 -10.08 2.86 -12.11
C TRP A 206 -9.52 3.79 -13.19
N ILE A 207 -10.05 3.75 -14.42
CA ILE A 207 -9.62 4.65 -15.50
C ILE A 207 -9.97 6.12 -15.16
N ARG A 208 -11.17 6.38 -14.62
CA ARG A 208 -11.54 7.74 -14.16
C ARG A 208 -10.64 8.22 -13.03
N PHE A 209 -10.28 7.33 -12.10
CA PHE A 209 -9.34 7.64 -11.04
C PHE A 209 -7.96 7.96 -11.59
N ALA A 210 -7.42 7.14 -12.50
CA ALA A 210 -6.14 7.39 -13.16
C ALA A 210 -6.08 8.81 -13.75
N ASN A 211 -7.10 9.17 -14.53
CA ASN A 211 -7.18 10.48 -15.17
C ASN A 211 -7.35 11.63 -14.15
N THR A 212 -8.21 11.45 -13.13
CA THR A 212 -8.46 12.48 -12.11
C THR A 212 -7.25 12.68 -11.20
N PHE A 213 -6.57 11.60 -10.84
CA PHE A 213 -5.35 11.63 -10.05
C PHE A 213 -4.21 12.27 -10.85
N LYS A 214 -4.03 11.92 -12.12
CA LYS A 214 -3.07 12.59 -13.01
C LYS A 214 -3.35 14.10 -13.11
N LEU A 215 -4.62 14.50 -13.20
CA LEU A 215 -5.02 15.90 -13.21
C LEU A 215 -4.63 16.62 -11.90
N LYS A 216 -4.84 15.98 -10.74
CA LYS A 216 -4.36 16.49 -9.44
C LYS A 216 -2.85 16.72 -9.46
N LEU A 217 -2.08 15.74 -9.96
CA LEU A 217 -0.61 15.84 -10.00
C LEU A 217 -0.13 16.92 -10.98
N TYR A 218 -0.77 17.11 -12.13
CA TYR A 218 -0.50 18.24 -13.01
C TYR A 218 -0.75 19.58 -12.32
N ASN A 219 -1.83 19.71 -11.55
CA ASN A 219 -2.07 20.93 -10.78
C ASN A 219 -1.00 21.16 -9.69
N GLN A 220 -0.51 20.09 -9.07
CA GLN A 220 0.57 20.14 -8.08
C GLN A 220 1.89 20.62 -8.71
N THR A 221 2.21 20.16 -9.92
CA THR A 221 3.45 20.50 -10.63
C THR A 221 3.34 21.71 -11.56
N ARG A 222 2.22 22.42 -11.59
CA ARG A 222 1.94 23.52 -12.54
C ARG A 222 2.95 24.67 -12.56
N LEU A 223 3.71 24.86 -11.46
CA LEU A 223 4.73 25.89 -11.34
C LEU A 223 6.16 25.33 -11.46
N ALA A 224 6.30 24.02 -11.65
CA ALA A 224 7.59 23.38 -11.87
C ALA A 224 8.08 23.64 -13.30
N PRO A 225 9.39 23.84 -13.52
CA PRO A 225 9.96 23.99 -14.87
C PRO A 225 9.66 22.82 -15.82
N GLU A 226 9.39 21.64 -15.26
CA GLU A 226 9.14 20.39 -15.98
C GLU A 226 7.67 20.16 -16.33
N PHE A 227 6.79 21.13 -16.07
CA PHE A 227 5.36 20.97 -16.34
C PHE A 227 5.10 20.62 -17.82
N ASP A 228 4.52 19.44 -18.04
CA ASP A 228 4.15 18.95 -19.37
C ASP A 228 2.77 19.50 -19.78
N GLN A 229 2.79 20.68 -20.40
CA GLN A 229 1.59 21.34 -20.92
C GLN A 229 0.85 20.48 -21.95
N ALA A 230 1.58 19.76 -22.81
CA ALA A 230 0.96 18.97 -23.88
C ALA A 230 0.21 17.75 -23.31
N GLY A 231 0.80 17.04 -22.35
CA GLY A 231 0.13 15.94 -21.65
C GLY A 231 -1.05 16.41 -20.81
N PHE A 232 -0.95 17.58 -20.17
CA PHE A 232 -2.10 18.21 -19.49
C PHE A 232 -3.25 18.51 -20.46
N ASP A 233 -2.97 19.17 -21.59
CA ASP A 233 -4.00 19.51 -22.59
C ASP A 233 -4.66 18.25 -23.16
N ALA A 234 -3.87 17.20 -23.43
CA ALA A 234 -4.38 15.91 -23.89
C ALA A 234 -5.28 15.24 -22.84
N LEU A 235 -4.89 15.26 -21.56
CA LEU A 235 -5.68 14.72 -20.46
C LEU A 235 -7.01 15.47 -20.31
N VAL A 236 -7.00 16.79 -20.36
CA VAL A 236 -8.22 17.62 -20.29
C VAL A 236 -9.15 17.34 -21.47
N ALA A 237 -8.60 17.15 -22.67
CA ALA A 237 -9.37 16.82 -23.86
C ALA A 237 -10.03 15.42 -23.79
N ASP A 238 -9.41 14.44 -23.12
CA ASP A 238 -9.99 13.11 -22.89
C ASP A 238 -11.30 13.19 -22.08
N ASN A 239 -11.43 14.17 -21.19
CA ASN A 239 -12.64 14.49 -20.41
C ASN A 239 -13.26 13.26 -19.69
N ASN A 240 -12.44 12.30 -19.30
CA ASN A 240 -12.84 11.07 -18.64
C ASN A 240 -12.40 11.08 -17.17
N PHE A 241 -12.99 11.99 -16.41
CA PHE A 241 -12.74 12.19 -14.98
C PHE A 241 -13.89 11.64 -14.12
N PHE A 242 -13.79 11.79 -12.80
CA PHE A 242 -14.90 11.57 -11.88
C PHE A 242 -16.12 12.42 -12.26
N GLN A 243 -17.31 11.81 -12.24
CA GLN A 243 -18.57 12.45 -12.62
C GLN A 243 -19.48 12.70 -11.42
N SER A 244 -19.27 11.95 -10.33
CA SER A 244 -20.03 12.08 -9.09
C SER A 244 -19.24 11.49 -7.93
N MET A 245 -19.75 11.66 -6.72
CA MET A 245 -19.19 11.02 -5.51
C MET A 245 -19.19 9.49 -5.57
N ALA A 246 -19.95 8.88 -6.49
CA ALA A 246 -19.90 7.43 -6.69
C ALA A 246 -18.58 6.96 -7.33
N ASP A 247 -17.81 7.87 -7.93
CA ASP A 247 -16.52 7.57 -8.54
C ASP A 247 -15.34 7.84 -7.58
N ASP A 248 -15.60 8.35 -6.37
CA ASP A 248 -14.54 8.70 -5.42
C ASP A 248 -13.62 7.51 -5.12
N PHE A 249 -12.30 7.78 -5.11
CA PHE A 249 -11.29 6.82 -4.65
C PHE A 249 -11.33 6.75 -3.13
N GLN A 250 -12.29 5.99 -2.61
CA GLN A 250 -12.59 5.88 -1.19
C GLN A 250 -12.43 4.44 -0.72
N PHE A 251 -11.77 4.26 0.41
CA PHE A 251 -11.76 2.99 1.09
C PHE A 251 -12.99 2.90 1.99
N VAL A 252 -13.85 1.91 1.74
CA VAL A 252 -15.13 1.79 2.47
C VAL A 252 -14.91 1.07 3.80
N GLN A 253 -15.08 1.81 4.88
CA GLN A 253 -15.04 1.28 6.25
C GLN A 253 -16.42 0.75 6.66
N THR A 254 -16.46 -0.26 7.53
CA THR A 254 -17.70 -0.88 8.01
C THR A 254 -18.24 -0.19 9.26
N SER A 255 -19.55 -0.30 9.48
CA SER A 255 -20.19 0.13 10.73
C SER A 255 -20.27 -0.99 11.77
N ASN A 256 -19.71 -2.17 11.47
CA ASN A 256 -19.78 -3.35 12.35
C ASN A 256 -19.00 -3.07 13.63
N LEU A 257 -19.49 -3.55 14.77
CA LEU A 257 -18.80 -3.35 16.05
C LEU A 257 -17.54 -4.22 16.19
N SER A 258 -17.47 -5.33 15.46
CA SER A 258 -16.36 -6.28 15.49
C SER A 258 -16.15 -6.89 14.09
N PRO A 259 -14.91 -7.01 13.61
CA PRO A 259 -13.68 -6.54 14.26
C PRO A 259 -13.59 -5.01 14.24
N THR A 260 -13.02 -4.41 15.30
CA THR A 260 -12.92 -2.95 15.45
C THR A 260 -12.06 -2.31 14.36
N ASP A 261 -11.13 -3.07 13.79
CA ASP A 261 -10.16 -2.57 12.82
C ASP A 261 -10.77 -2.19 11.46
N GLU A 262 -11.95 -2.71 11.13
CA GLU A 262 -12.70 -2.37 9.93
C GLU A 262 -13.50 -1.07 10.05
N ARG A 263 -13.43 -0.39 11.19
CA ARG A 263 -14.14 0.88 11.41
C ARG A 263 -13.21 2.05 11.17
N ASN A 264 -13.77 3.12 10.63
CA ASN A 264 -13.08 4.38 10.45
C ASN A 264 -12.43 4.86 11.79
N LYS A 265 -11.12 5.07 11.78
CA LYS A 265 -10.37 5.40 13.00
C LYS A 265 -10.67 6.78 13.53
N MET A 266 -10.95 7.76 12.66
CA MET A 266 -11.40 9.10 13.09
C MET A 266 -12.69 9.00 13.91
N PHE A 267 -13.66 8.19 13.46
CA PHE A 267 -14.89 7.94 14.21
C PHE A 267 -14.59 7.29 15.57
N LEU A 268 -13.73 6.27 15.61
CA LEU A 268 -13.35 5.60 16.86
C LEU A 268 -12.72 6.58 17.86
N GLU A 269 -11.78 7.40 17.40
CA GLU A 269 -11.12 8.40 18.25
C GLU A 269 -12.08 9.51 18.68
N SER A 270 -12.98 9.96 17.79
CA SER A 270 -13.87 11.09 18.06
C SER A 270 -15.14 10.74 18.84
N TYR A 271 -15.54 9.47 18.88
CA TYR A 271 -16.80 9.05 19.52
C TYR A 271 -16.67 7.92 20.54
N ASN A 272 -15.64 7.06 20.44
CA ASN A 272 -15.43 5.95 21.37
C ASN A 272 -14.29 6.18 22.36
N SER A 273 -13.51 7.26 22.23
CA SER A 273 -12.45 7.59 23.17
C SER A 273 -12.99 8.30 24.42
N THR A 274 -12.29 8.15 25.53
CA THR A 274 -12.56 8.88 26.77
C THR A 274 -11.94 10.28 26.79
N GLN A 275 -11.04 10.59 25.85
CA GLN A 275 -10.33 11.86 25.75
C GLN A 275 -10.14 12.27 24.29
N PHE A 276 -10.52 13.52 23.97
CA PHE A 276 -10.36 14.09 22.63
C PHE A 276 -9.05 14.90 22.52
N GLY A 277 -8.20 14.52 21.55
CA GLY A 277 -6.92 15.18 21.28
C GLY A 277 -7.00 16.33 20.28
N SER A 278 -7.97 16.28 19.35
CA SER A 278 -8.10 17.22 18.23
C SER A 278 -9.46 17.91 18.22
N TYR A 279 -9.47 19.19 17.84
CA TYR A 279 -10.66 20.04 17.80
C TYR A 279 -10.69 20.81 16.47
N VAL A 280 -11.87 21.24 16.04
CA VAL A 280 -11.99 22.12 14.88
C VAL A 280 -11.27 23.44 15.15
N SER A 281 -10.39 23.83 14.25
CA SER A 281 -9.64 25.09 14.35
C SER A 281 -10.60 26.28 14.35
N PRO A 282 -10.43 27.27 15.25
CA PRO A 282 -11.20 28.52 15.19
C PRO A 282 -11.09 29.24 13.84
N TRP A 283 -9.91 29.18 13.21
CA TRP A 283 -9.68 29.76 11.89
C TRP A 283 -10.54 29.09 10.82
N PHE A 284 -10.55 27.75 10.79
CA PHE A 284 -11.39 27.01 9.85
C PHE A 284 -12.88 27.29 10.07
N TYR A 285 -13.30 27.36 11.34
CA TYR A 285 -14.67 27.74 11.69
C TYR A 285 -15.04 29.15 11.20
N GLU A 286 -14.18 30.15 11.38
CA GLU A 286 -14.41 31.52 10.89
C GLU A 286 -14.50 31.61 9.37
N ILE A 287 -13.68 30.83 8.66
CA ILE A 287 -13.75 30.69 7.20
C ILE A 287 -15.11 30.12 6.79
N MET A 288 -15.55 29.02 7.42
CA MET A 288 -16.86 28.41 7.14
C MET A 288 -18.03 29.35 7.45
N LYS A 289 -17.88 30.24 8.44
CA LYS A 289 -18.88 31.26 8.79
C LYS A 289 -18.84 32.48 7.89
N GLY A 290 -17.89 32.57 6.95
CA GLY A 290 -17.71 33.70 6.05
C GLY A 290 -17.20 34.98 6.74
N VAL A 291 -16.68 34.85 7.96
CA VAL A 291 -16.17 35.98 8.76
C VAL A 291 -14.82 36.44 8.23
N ASN A 292 -14.03 35.51 7.68
CA ASN A 292 -12.75 35.81 7.05
C ASN A 292 -12.63 35.17 5.66
N PRO A 293 -13.26 35.75 4.62
CA PRO A 293 -13.27 35.16 3.28
C PRO A 293 -11.94 35.30 2.52
N LYS A 294 -11.01 36.14 3.02
CA LYS A 294 -9.74 36.45 2.31
C LYS A 294 -8.66 35.38 2.51
N THR A 295 -8.77 34.51 3.50
CA THR A 295 -7.82 33.42 3.75
C THR A 295 -7.87 32.31 2.69
N LEU A 296 -8.93 32.22 1.89
CA LEU A 296 -9.00 31.29 0.75
C LEU A 296 -8.32 31.84 -0.53
N ILE A 297 -7.95 33.12 -0.57
CA ILE A 297 -7.50 33.82 -1.79
C ILE A 297 -5.97 34.13 -1.75
N ALA A 298 -5.27 33.77 -0.67
CA ALA A 298 -3.83 34.07 -0.52
C ALA A 298 -2.91 33.02 -1.17
N ILE A 299 -3.32 32.45 -2.30
CA ILE A 299 -2.45 31.72 -3.23
C ILE A 299 -2.66 32.36 -4.61
N GLY A 300 -2.21 33.61 -4.75
CA GLY A 300 -2.17 34.37 -6.00
C GLY A 300 -0.77 34.87 -6.25
#